data_AF-F1N4C3-F1
#
_entry.id   AF-F1N4C3-F1
#
_cell.length_a   1.000
_cell.length_b   1.000
_cell.length_c   1.000
_cell.angle_alpha   90.00
_cell.angle_beta   90.00
_cell.angle_gamma   90.00
#
_symmetry.space_group_name_H-M   'P 1'
#
loop_
_entity.id
_entity.type
_entity.pdbx_description
1 polymer ?
#
loop_
_entity_poly.entity_id
_entity_poly.type
_entity_poly.pdbx_seq_one_letter_code
_entity_poly.pdbx_strand_id
1 'polypeptide(L)'
;MVQLWKLVLLCGLLAGTSASLPDIRGNDVLRKLKSGLERGLDTFDSTIEIIFQNLKTELESRCSDEVVEQQETENFLEQLISRIFQVVSRLTGVRIRNVQVPDITFEATSENSANVLIPITADVTVSLPFLGEIVDLDLNVDLQTTVSIETDTEDPQVVVGECTNNPESISLTVLHSRFGLLNDVVDIGVNLARRVVSSVVEGELCPRFRELLESLDAECVEKLIGESQDTTQQEPEGSR
;
A
#
# COMPACT_ATOMS: atom_id res chain seq x y z
N MET A 1 29.72 -62.30 14.70
CA MET A 1 30.73 -61.29 14.36
C MET A 1 30.16 -60.46 13.22
N VAL A 2 29.51 -59.34 13.55
CA VAL A 2 28.67 -58.58 12.61
C VAL A 2 29.57 -57.62 11.83
N GLN A 3 29.53 -57.71 10.50
CA GLN A 3 30.39 -56.94 9.60
C GLN A 3 30.09 -55.43 9.71
N LEU A 4 30.86 -54.74 10.56
CA LEU A 4 30.74 -53.30 10.86
C LEU A 4 30.77 -52.39 9.63
N TRP A 5 31.30 -52.85 8.49
CA TRP A 5 31.35 -52.05 7.28
C TRP A 5 29.99 -51.89 6.58
N LYS A 6 29.05 -52.82 6.78
CA LYS A 6 27.68 -52.69 6.19
C LYS A 6 26.81 -51.66 6.91
N LEU A 7 27.13 -51.29 8.14
CA LEU A 7 26.41 -50.26 8.90
C LEU A 7 26.80 -48.83 8.49
N VAL A 8 28.04 -48.63 8.04
CA VAL A 8 28.53 -47.31 7.57
C VAL A 8 27.84 -46.88 6.28
N LEU A 9 27.52 -47.84 5.39
CA LEU A 9 26.78 -47.58 4.15
C LEU A 9 25.30 -47.25 4.38
N LEU A 10 24.68 -47.76 5.45
CA LEU A 10 23.28 -47.47 5.78
C LEU A 10 23.11 -46.10 6.46
N CYS A 11 24.08 -45.67 7.28
CA CYS A 11 24.04 -44.33 7.90
C CYS A 11 24.40 -43.20 6.93
N GLY A 12 25.17 -43.48 5.87
CA GLY A 12 25.44 -42.52 4.80
C GLY A 12 24.23 -42.23 3.90
N LEU A 13 23.27 -43.15 3.81
CA LEU A 13 22.04 -42.98 3.02
C LEU A 13 20.90 -42.29 3.78
N LEU A 14 20.98 -42.14 5.11
CA LEU A 14 20.06 -41.31 5.90
C LEU A 14 20.58 -39.89 6.14
N ALA A 15 21.84 -39.59 5.80
CA ALA A 15 22.50 -38.31 6.06
C ALA A 15 22.73 -37.45 4.80
N GLY A 16 22.01 -37.71 3.71
CA GLY A 16 21.90 -36.83 2.55
C GLY A 16 20.52 -37.06 1.94
N THR A 17 19.59 -36.12 1.92
CA THR A 17 19.71 -34.74 1.45
C THR A 17 18.85 -33.79 2.27
N SER A 18 19.44 -33.00 3.17
CA SER A 18 18.84 -31.73 3.64
C SER A 18 19.09 -30.63 2.61
N ALA A 19 18.95 -30.95 1.31
CA ALA A 19 19.12 -30.00 0.24
C ALA A 19 17.80 -29.24 0.11
N SER A 20 17.80 -28.01 0.65
CA SER A 20 16.85 -26.94 0.34
C SER A 20 15.39 -27.37 0.32
N LEU A 21 14.75 -27.37 1.49
CA LEU A 21 13.35 -26.93 1.49
C LEU A 21 13.40 -25.50 0.93
N PRO A 22 12.82 -25.23 -0.26
CA PRO A 22 12.66 -23.85 -0.69
C PRO A 22 11.93 -23.13 0.43
N ASP A 23 12.47 -21.98 0.83
CA ASP A 23 12.09 -21.25 2.04
C ASP A 23 10.59 -20.93 2.05
N ILE A 24 9.77 -21.88 2.55
CA ILE A 24 8.30 -21.80 2.64
C ILE A 24 7.87 -20.57 3.45
N ARG A 25 8.82 -19.99 4.21
CA ARG A 25 8.68 -18.78 5.01
C ARG A 25 8.63 -17.47 4.22
N GLY A 26 8.83 -17.49 2.91
CA GLY A 26 8.64 -16.32 2.04
C GLY A 26 9.81 -15.33 2.00
N ASN A 27 10.97 -15.64 2.58
CA ASN A 27 12.11 -14.70 2.56
C ASN A 27 12.65 -14.46 1.15
N ASP A 28 12.63 -15.46 0.26
CA ASP A 28 13.04 -15.28 -1.14
C ASP A 28 12.09 -14.33 -1.90
N VAL A 29 10.80 -14.41 -1.58
CA VAL A 29 9.75 -13.53 -2.12
C VAL A 29 9.99 -12.09 -1.68
N LEU A 30 10.20 -11.88 -0.38
CA LEU A 30 10.47 -10.54 0.17
C LEU A 30 11.78 -9.97 -0.35
N ARG A 31 12.80 -10.80 -0.62
CA ARG A 31 14.05 -10.35 -1.23
C ARG A 31 13.86 -9.82 -2.64
N LYS A 32 13.07 -10.50 -3.47
CA LYS A 32 12.75 -10.02 -4.84
C LYS A 32 11.95 -8.72 -4.81
N LEU A 33 10.95 -8.64 -3.92
CA LEU A 33 10.17 -7.42 -3.73
C LEU A 33 11.09 -6.27 -3.29
N LYS A 34 11.91 -6.48 -2.26
CA LYS A 34 12.85 -5.47 -1.78
C LYS A 34 13.76 -4.95 -2.89
N SER A 35 14.37 -5.84 -3.67
CA SER A 35 15.20 -5.42 -4.81
C SER A 35 14.40 -4.77 -5.95
N GLY A 36 13.10 -5.03 -6.05
CA GLY A 36 12.21 -4.31 -6.96
C GLY A 36 11.96 -2.89 -6.49
N LEU A 37 11.58 -2.73 -5.21
CA LEU A 37 11.37 -1.44 -4.55
C LEU A 37 12.64 -0.58 -4.58
N GLU A 38 13.81 -1.15 -4.29
CA GLU A 38 15.10 -0.43 -4.36
C GLU A 38 15.43 0.10 -5.77
N ARG A 39 14.86 -0.50 -6.82
CA ARG A 39 15.02 -0.03 -8.21
C ARG A 39 13.94 0.96 -8.64
N GLY A 40 12.84 1.07 -7.90
CA GLY A 40 11.59 1.70 -8.33
C GLY A 40 10.72 0.74 -9.14
N LEU A 41 9.46 0.57 -8.75
CA LEU A 41 8.54 -0.34 -9.43
C LEU A 41 8.10 0.16 -10.83
N ASP A 42 8.20 1.46 -11.10
CA ASP A 42 8.00 2.08 -12.41
C ASP A 42 8.98 1.53 -13.47
N THR A 43 10.16 1.05 -13.07
CA THR A 43 11.11 0.41 -13.99
C THR A 43 10.58 -0.90 -14.59
N PHE A 44 9.58 -1.52 -13.96
CA PHE A 44 8.91 -2.73 -14.44
C PHE A 44 7.62 -2.44 -15.21
N ASP A 45 7.12 -1.21 -15.14
CA ASP A 45 5.93 -0.74 -15.85
C ASP A 45 5.95 0.79 -15.99
N SER A 46 6.36 1.26 -17.16
CA SER A 46 6.46 2.69 -17.45
C SER A 46 5.12 3.43 -17.44
N THR A 47 3.99 2.70 -17.42
CA THR A 47 2.67 3.33 -17.31
C THR A 47 2.41 3.90 -15.91
N ILE A 48 3.13 3.44 -14.88
CA ILE A 48 3.05 4.00 -13.52
C ILE A 48 3.37 5.49 -13.56
N GLU A 49 4.46 5.87 -14.22
CA GLU A 49 4.87 7.27 -14.30
C GLU A 49 3.88 8.12 -15.12
N ILE A 50 3.33 7.56 -16.21
CA ILE A 50 2.32 8.26 -17.02
C ILE A 50 1.06 8.56 -16.18
N ILE A 51 0.56 7.57 -15.45
CA ILE A 51 -0.61 7.73 -14.58
C ILE A 51 -0.31 8.74 -13.47
N PHE A 52 0.90 8.67 -12.90
CA PHE A 52 1.32 9.57 -11.85
C PHE A 52 1.36 11.04 -12.30
N GLN A 53 1.87 11.32 -13.50
CA GLN A 53 1.84 12.67 -14.07
C GLN A 53 0.41 13.15 -14.37
N ASN A 54 -0.46 12.28 -14.89
CA ASN A 54 -1.87 12.63 -15.09
C ASN A 54 -2.56 12.95 -13.75
N LEU A 55 -2.25 12.19 -12.70
CA LEU A 55 -2.77 12.41 -11.36
C LEU A 55 -2.33 13.76 -10.77
N LYS A 56 -1.09 14.20 -11.03
CA LYS A 56 -0.63 15.54 -10.64
C LYS A 56 -1.49 16.63 -11.30
N THR A 57 -1.66 16.54 -12.61
CA THR A 57 -2.49 17.50 -13.36
C THR A 57 -3.95 17.50 -12.90
N GLU A 58 -4.50 16.33 -12.57
CA GLU A 58 -5.88 16.21 -12.06
C GLU A 58 -6.02 16.73 -10.62
N LEU A 59 -4.98 16.60 -9.79
CA LEU A 59 -5.01 17.14 -8.43
C LEU A 59 -4.89 18.67 -8.45
N GLU A 60 -4.09 19.23 -9.35
CA GLU A 60 -4.01 20.68 -9.60
C GLU A 60 -5.33 21.24 -10.16
N SER A 61 -6.02 20.49 -11.02
CA SER A 61 -7.31 20.92 -11.60
C SER A 61 -8.38 21.12 -10.53
N ARG A 62 -8.42 20.30 -9.47
CA ARG A 62 -9.35 20.45 -8.33
C ARG A 62 -9.29 21.82 -7.67
N CYS A 63 -8.13 22.46 -7.73
CA CYS A 63 -7.91 23.77 -7.14
C CYS A 63 -8.38 24.92 -8.05
N SER A 64 -8.65 24.65 -9.32
CA SER A 64 -9.20 25.65 -10.25
C SER A 64 -10.68 25.91 -9.99
N ASP A 65 -11.19 27.07 -10.44
CA ASP A 65 -12.62 27.44 -10.34
C ASP A 65 -13.52 26.69 -11.35
N GLU A 66 -12.94 25.81 -12.15
CA GLU A 66 -13.68 24.96 -13.07
C GLU A 66 -14.32 23.80 -12.28
N VAL A 67 -15.56 23.44 -12.64
CA VAL A 67 -16.29 22.33 -12.00
C VAL A 67 -15.60 21.03 -12.42
N VAL A 68 -14.63 20.58 -11.64
CA VAL A 68 -13.99 19.28 -11.82
C VAL A 68 -14.87 18.21 -11.18
N GLU A 69 -15.11 17.10 -11.88
CA GLU A 69 -15.73 15.94 -11.26
C GLU A 69 -14.77 15.39 -10.20
N GLN A 70 -15.11 15.55 -8.91
CA GLN A 70 -14.25 15.15 -7.80
C GLN A 70 -13.73 13.71 -8.01
N GLN A 71 -14.56 12.78 -8.49
CA GLN A 71 -14.21 11.37 -8.66
C GLN A 71 -13.01 11.05 -9.60
N GLU A 72 -12.55 11.98 -10.45
CA GLU A 72 -11.47 11.70 -11.41
C GLU A 72 -10.11 11.47 -10.73
N THR A 73 -9.81 12.20 -9.65
CA THR A 73 -8.56 12.03 -8.90
C THR A 73 -8.51 10.65 -8.20
N GLU A 74 -9.60 10.20 -7.57
CA GLU A 74 -9.69 8.87 -6.97
C GLU A 74 -9.50 7.79 -8.05
N ASN A 75 -10.13 7.95 -9.22
CA ASN A 75 -10.00 7.01 -10.32
C ASN A 75 -8.54 6.89 -10.82
N PHE A 76 -7.79 7.99 -10.90
CA PHE A 76 -6.38 7.95 -11.26
C PHE A 76 -5.53 7.32 -10.16
N LEU A 77 -5.85 7.59 -8.89
CA LEU A 77 -5.15 7.00 -7.76
C LEU A 77 -5.39 5.49 -7.66
N GLU A 78 -6.62 5.02 -7.88
CA GLU A 78 -6.96 3.61 -8.02
C GLU A 78 -6.16 2.93 -9.13
N GLN A 79 -6.04 3.58 -10.29
CA GLN A 79 -5.26 3.09 -11.41
C GLN A 79 -3.77 2.99 -11.06
N LEU A 80 -3.21 4.01 -10.41
CA LEU A 80 -1.82 4.05 -9.99
C LEU A 80 -1.51 2.90 -9.02
N ILE A 81 -2.28 2.80 -7.94
CA ILE A 81 -2.13 1.77 -6.91
C ILE A 81 -2.32 0.37 -7.53
N SER A 82 -3.30 0.21 -8.43
CA SER A 82 -3.52 -1.04 -9.17
C SER A 82 -2.31 -1.45 -10.00
N ARG A 83 -1.65 -0.53 -10.71
CA ARG A 83 -0.44 -0.85 -11.50
C ARG A 83 0.73 -1.24 -10.61
N ILE A 84 0.95 -0.50 -9.52
CA ILE A 84 1.96 -0.83 -8.51
C ILE A 84 1.74 -2.26 -7.99
N PHE A 85 0.52 -2.60 -7.57
CA PHE A 85 0.22 -3.95 -7.07
C PHE A 85 0.25 -5.05 -8.15
N GLN A 86 0.03 -4.72 -9.41
CA GLN A 86 0.28 -5.67 -10.51
C GLN A 86 1.77 -6.00 -10.65
N VAL A 87 2.67 -5.03 -10.46
CA VAL A 87 4.11 -5.30 -10.41
C VAL A 87 4.45 -6.17 -9.20
N VAL A 88 3.92 -5.84 -8.02
CA VAL A 88 4.11 -6.63 -6.79
C VAL A 88 3.64 -8.08 -6.97
N SER A 89 2.52 -8.29 -7.66
CA SER A 89 1.99 -9.61 -7.99
C SER A 89 2.92 -10.43 -8.90
N ARG A 90 3.75 -9.78 -9.74
CA ARG A 90 4.75 -10.44 -10.57
C ARG A 90 6.02 -10.79 -9.79
N LEU A 91 6.35 -9.99 -8.77
CA LEU A 91 7.53 -10.18 -7.93
C LEU A 91 7.29 -11.15 -6.76
N THR A 92 6.02 -11.34 -6.38
CA THR A 92 5.62 -12.08 -5.18
C THR A 92 4.51 -13.09 -5.44
N GLY A 93 4.21 -13.90 -4.42
CA GLY A 93 3.00 -14.73 -4.40
C GLY A 93 1.76 -14.02 -3.86
N VAL A 94 1.84 -12.72 -3.57
CA VAL A 94 0.72 -11.93 -3.02
C VAL A 94 0.11 -11.13 -4.15
N ARG A 95 -1.15 -11.43 -4.49
CA ARG A 95 -1.87 -10.81 -5.59
C ARG A 95 -2.95 -9.89 -5.04
N ILE A 96 -2.79 -8.59 -5.24
CA ILE A 96 -3.70 -7.54 -4.75
C ILE A 96 -4.42 -6.94 -5.96
N ARG A 97 -5.75 -6.88 -5.91
CA ARG A 97 -6.63 -6.50 -7.04
C ARG A 97 -7.87 -5.78 -6.53
N ASN A 98 -8.69 -5.30 -7.46
CA ASN A 98 -9.97 -4.64 -7.16
C ASN A 98 -9.76 -3.47 -6.18
N VAL A 99 -8.70 -2.70 -6.42
CA VAL A 99 -8.34 -1.55 -5.61
C VAL A 99 -9.44 -0.51 -5.76
N GLN A 100 -9.90 0.01 -4.64
CA GLN A 100 -10.83 1.13 -4.58
C GLN A 100 -10.31 2.20 -3.63
N VAL A 101 -10.53 3.45 -3.99
CA VAL A 101 -10.27 4.62 -3.16
C VAL A 101 -11.61 5.34 -3.00
N PRO A 102 -12.34 5.10 -1.90
CA PRO A 102 -13.70 5.62 -1.74
C PRO A 102 -13.79 7.14 -1.82
N ASP A 103 -12.97 7.85 -1.05
CA ASP A 103 -12.92 9.31 -1.01
C ASP A 103 -11.62 9.78 -0.33
N ILE A 104 -10.99 10.82 -0.87
CA ILE A 104 -9.80 11.44 -0.27
C ILE A 104 -10.25 12.58 0.62
N THR A 105 -10.00 12.49 1.92
CA THR A 105 -10.45 13.51 2.86
C THR A 105 -9.32 14.42 3.30
N PHE A 106 -9.61 15.72 3.32
CA PHE A 106 -8.80 16.73 3.97
C PHE A 106 -9.52 17.11 5.25
N GLU A 107 -8.87 16.97 6.40
CA GLU A 107 -9.40 17.36 7.71
C GLU A 107 -8.56 18.50 8.27
N ALA A 108 -9.11 19.71 8.28
CA ALA A 108 -8.42 20.89 8.80
C ALA A 108 -8.01 20.68 10.27
N THR A 109 -6.72 20.83 10.55
CA THR A 109 -6.14 20.81 11.91
C THR A 109 -5.85 22.21 12.41
N SER A 110 -5.68 23.17 11.52
CA SER A 110 -5.62 24.61 11.79
C SER A 110 -6.09 25.40 10.55
N GLU A 111 -5.99 26.73 10.59
CA GLU A 111 -6.27 27.58 9.42
C GLU A 111 -5.37 27.24 8.22
N ASN A 112 -4.13 26.82 8.49
CA ASN A 112 -3.10 26.60 7.47
C ASN A 112 -2.60 25.16 7.42
N SER A 113 -3.30 24.20 8.04
CA SER A 113 -2.90 22.80 8.02
C SER A 113 -4.07 21.84 8.00
N ALA A 114 -3.88 20.69 7.34
CA ALA A 114 -4.84 19.59 7.34
C ALA A 114 -4.15 18.23 7.43
N ASN A 115 -4.87 17.27 8.01
CA ASN A 115 -4.58 15.86 7.82
C ASN A 115 -5.18 15.44 6.48
N VAL A 116 -4.43 14.69 5.69
CA VAL A 116 -4.94 14.09 4.45
C VAL A 116 -5.04 12.59 4.67
N LEU A 117 -6.23 12.03 4.48
CA LEU A 117 -6.50 10.61 4.62
C LEU A 117 -6.91 10.01 3.26
N ILE A 118 -6.28 8.89 2.92
CA ILE A 118 -6.61 8.10 1.72
C ILE A 118 -6.93 6.68 2.18
N PRO A 119 -8.23 6.33 2.31
CA PRO A 119 -8.65 4.96 2.53
C PRO A 119 -8.53 4.16 1.23
N ILE A 120 -7.89 2.99 1.32
CA ILE A 120 -7.70 2.07 0.20
C ILE A 120 -8.29 0.73 0.59
N THR A 121 -9.18 0.20 -0.23
CA THR A 121 -9.68 -1.19 -0.09
C THR A 121 -9.24 -2.04 -1.27
N ALA A 122 -8.98 -3.33 -1.04
CA ALA A 122 -8.59 -4.26 -2.11
C ALA A 122 -8.80 -5.73 -1.73
N ASP A 123 -8.95 -6.58 -2.75
CA ASP A 123 -8.96 -8.02 -2.59
C ASP A 123 -7.54 -8.58 -2.67
N VAL A 124 -7.15 -9.45 -1.73
CA VAL A 124 -5.83 -10.07 -1.67
C VAL A 124 -5.93 -11.59 -1.74
N THR A 125 -5.28 -12.20 -2.72
CA THR A 125 -5.08 -13.66 -2.77
C THR A 125 -3.60 -13.95 -2.52
N VAL A 126 -3.29 -14.79 -1.54
CA VAL A 126 -1.92 -15.24 -1.28
C VAL A 126 -1.69 -16.63 -1.83
N SER A 127 -0.62 -16.80 -2.58
CA SER A 127 -0.17 -18.07 -3.16
C SER A 127 1.23 -18.44 -2.68
N LEU A 128 1.42 -19.72 -2.34
CA LEU A 128 2.73 -20.27 -2.02
C LEU A 128 3.17 -21.30 -3.07
N PRO A 129 4.50 -21.46 -3.28
CA PRO A 129 5.02 -22.57 -4.06
C PRO A 129 4.44 -23.91 -3.56
N PHE A 130 4.11 -24.81 -4.49
CA PHE A 130 3.49 -26.14 -4.25
C PHE A 130 2.05 -26.11 -3.72
N LEU A 131 1.71 -25.15 -2.87
CA LEU A 131 0.38 -25.05 -2.25
C LEU A 131 -0.58 -24.15 -3.04
N GLY A 132 -0.15 -23.47 -4.10
CA GLY A 132 -1.05 -22.57 -4.86
C GLY A 132 -1.69 -21.52 -3.95
N GLU A 133 -2.93 -21.14 -4.25
CA GLU A 133 -3.72 -20.20 -3.46
C GLU A 133 -4.03 -20.79 -2.08
N ILE A 134 -3.64 -20.07 -1.01
CA ILE A 134 -3.75 -20.54 0.38
C ILE A 134 -4.79 -19.76 1.20
N VAL A 135 -4.98 -18.48 0.90
CA VAL A 135 -5.93 -17.61 1.61
C VAL A 135 -6.35 -16.43 0.74
N ASP A 136 -7.63 -16.07 0.83
CA ASP A 136 -8.19 -14.83 0.31
C ASP A 136 -8.52 -13.90 1.49
N LEU A 137 -8.11 -12.63 1.36
CA LEU A 137 -8.21 -11.59 2.39
C LEU A 137 -8.86 -10.35 1.79
N ASP A 138 -9.57 -9.62 2.64
CA ASP A 138 -9.94 -8.23 2.40
C ASP A 138 -8.88 -7.32 3.03
N LEU A 139 -8.39 -6.35 2.27
CA LEU A 139 -7.37 -5.39 2.69
C LEU A 139 -7.99 -4.00 2.85
N ASN A 140 -7.76 -3.39 4.00
CA ASN A 140 -7.99 -1.96 4.21
C ASN A 140 -6.65 -1.31 4.59
N VAL A 141 -6.27 -0.24 3.88
CA VAL A 141 -5.10 0.58 4.20
C VAL A 141 -5.52 2.04 4.30
N ASP A 142 -5.23 2.67 5.44
CA ASP A 142 -5.46 4.10 5.61
C ASP A 142 -4.11 4.83 5.54
N LEU A 143 -3.83 5.49 4.41
CA LEU A 143 -2.65 6.34 4.30
C LEU A 143 -2.96 7.70 4.92
N GLN A 144 -2.07 8.17 5.79
CA GLN A 144 -2.21 9.43 6.47
C GLN A 144 -0.92 10.25 6.37
N THR A 145 -1.08 11.52 6.02
CA THR A 145 -0.02 12.53 6.08
C THR A 145 -0.61 13.87 6.51
N THR A 146 0.25 14.87 6.68
CA THR A 146 -0.15 16.24 6.98
C THR A 146 0.34 17.17 5.88
N VAL A 147 -0.46 18.17 5.58
CA VAL A 147 -0.08 19.30 4.72
C VAL A 147 -0.22 20.58 5.53
N SER A 148 0.73 21.48 5.38
CA SER A 148 0.70 22.79 6.02
C SER A 148 1.32 23.86 5.13
N ILE A 149 0.84 25.10 5.28
CA ILE A 149 1.38 26.27 4.61
C ILE A 149 2.26 27.04 5.59
N GLU A 150 3.53 27.22 5.25
CA GLU A 150 4.44 28.07 6.01
C GLU A 150 4.13 29.54 5.68
N THR A 151 3.63 30.30 6.67
CA THR A 151 3.09 31.65 6.48
C THR A 151 4.02 32.77 6.95
N ASP A 152 5.19 32.43 7.50
CA ASP A 152 6.17 33.38 8.02
C ASP A 152 7.10 33.97 6.94
N THR A 153 6.81 33.72 5.65
CA THR A 153 7.62 34.11 4.49
C THR A 153 6.82 34.94 3.48
N GLU A 154 7.51 35.79 2.71
CA GLU A 154 6.87 36.55 1.60
C GLU A 154 6.33 35.63 0.50
N ASP A 155 6.93 34.44 0.35
CA ASP A 155 6.48 33.37 -0.55
C ASP A 155 6.05 32.15 0.31
N PRO A 156 4.75 31.93 0.54
CA PRO A 156 4.27 30.81 1.36
C PRO A 156 4.57 29.48 0.66
N GLN A 157 5.10 28.51 1.42
CA GLN A 157 5.49 27.19 0.89
C GLN A 157 4.65 26.08 1.50
N VAL A 158 4.35 25.07 0.67
CA VAL A 158 3.68 23.84 1.11
C VAL A 158 4.71 22.92 1.77
N VAL A 159 4.44 22.57 3.02
CA VAL A 159 5.23 21.61 3.80
C VAL A 159 4.38 20.36 3.99
N VAL A 160 4.87 19.23 3.45
CA VAL A 160 4.24 17.93 3.59
C VAL A 160 4.97 17.13 4.67
N GLY A 161 4.22 16.73 5.69
CA GLY A 161 4.73 15.93 6.80
C GLY A 161 5.12 14.51 6.40
N GLU A 162 5.42 13.70 7.41
CA GLU A 162 5.74 12.30 7.22
C GLU A 162 4.47 11.49 6.89
N CYS A 163 4.55 10.64 5.87
CA CYS A 163 3.57 9.59 5.62
C CYS A 163 3.99 8.36 6.43
N THR A 164 3.20 8.00 7.44
CA THR A 164 3.60 6.97 8.40
C THR A 164 3.06 5.59 8.02
N ASN A 165 3.95 4.59 8.00
CA ASN A 165 3.57 3.19 7.79
C ASN A 165 3.30 2.53 9.15
N ASN A 166 2.16 2.85 9.77
CA ASN A 166 1.75 2.24 11.03
C ASN A 166 1.15 0.85 10.77
N PRO A 167 1.58 -0.23 11.45
CA PRO A 167 0.93 -1.54 11.34
C PRO A 167 -0.59 -1.52 11.60
N GLU A 168 -1.08 -0.58 12.40
CA GLU A 168 -2.51 -0.42 12.69
C GLU A 168 -3.31 0.15 11.51
N SER A 169 -2.66 0.88 10.60
CA SER A 169 -3.33 1.39 9.39
C SER A 169 -3.49 0.33 8.30
N ILE A 170 -2.96 -0.88 8.50
CA ILE A 170 -3.09 -2.02 7.58
C ILE A 170 -3.93 -3.13 8.24
N SER A 171 -5.20 -3.19 7.87
CA SER A 171 -6.12 -4.25 8.30
C SER A 171 -6.24 -5.33 7.22
N LEU A 172 -6.18 -6.59 7.65
CA LEU A 172 -6.35 -7.76 6.79
C LEU A 172 -7.39 -8.68 7.42
N THR A 173 -8.51 -8.87 6.73
CA THR A 173 -9.60 -9.74 7.19
C THR A 173 -9.62 -11.02 6.38
N VAL A 174 -9.61 -12.18 7.04
CA VAL A 174 -9.65 -13.46 6.34
C VAL A 174 -11.06 -13.73 5.83
N LEU A 175 -11.20 -13.86 4.51
CA LEU A 175 -12.47 -14.17 3.85
C LEU A 175 -12.63 -15.68 3.64
N HIS A 176 -11.62 -16.30 3.06
CA HIS A 176 -11.67 -17.70 2.68
C HIS A 176 -10.29 -18.36 2.75
N SER A 177 -10.27 -19.65 3.10
CA SER A 177 -9.10 -20.51 2.91
C SER A 177 -9.53 -21.93 2.60
N ARG A 178 -8.96 -22.50 1.53
CA ARG A 178 -9.19 -23.90 1.15
C ARG A 178 -8.65 -24.91 2.15
N PHE A 179 -7.74 -24.50 3.04
CA PHE A 179 -7.13 -25.35 4.05
C PHE A 179 -7.84 -25.28 5.41
N GLY A 180 -8.94 -24.52 5.49
CA GLY A 180 -9.66 -24.22 6.72
C GLY A 180 -9.06 -23.01 7.46
N LEU A 181 -9.91 -22.23 8.13
CA LEU A 181 -9.55 -20.96 8.75
C LEU A 181 -8.64 -21.09 9.98
N LEU A 182 -8.63 -22.26 10.64
CA LEU A 182 -7.83 -22.53 11.84
C LEU A 182 -6.48 -23.18 11.51
N ASN A 183 -6.08 -23.20 10.23
CA ASN A 183 -4.84 -23.81 9.80
C ASN A 183 -3.69 -22.80 9.87
N ASP A 184 -2.52 -23.21 10.40
CA ASP A 184 -1.32 -22.36 10.49
C ASP A 184 -0.88 -21.75 9.14
N VAL A 185 -1.26 -22.37 8.01
CA VAL A 185 -1.01 -21.84 6.67
C VAL A 185 -1.72 -20.50 6.43
N VAL A 186 -2.88 -20.27 7.05
CA VAL A 186 -3.60 -19.00 6.99
C VAL A 186 -2.77 -17.90 7.62
N ASP A 187 -2.21 -18.14 8.81
CA ASP A 187 -1.34 -17.18 9.51
C ASP A 187 -0.08 -16.87 8.70
N ILE A 188 0.51 -17.87 8.03
CA ILE A 188 1.63 -17.65 7.10
C ILE A 188 1.21 -16.72 5.97
N GLY A 189 0.04 -16.96 5.37
CA GLY A 189 -0.49 -16.14 4.29
C GLY A 189 -0.76 -14.69 4.70
N VAL A 190 -1.46 -14.51 5.83
CA VAL A 190 -1.77 -13.19 6.40
C VAL A 190 -0.50 -12.42 6.74
N ASN A 191 0.48 -13.07 7.37
CA ASN A 191 1.74 -12.41 7.72
C ASN A 191 2.58 -12.06 6.49
N LEU A 192 2.57 -12.90 5.45
CA LEU A 192 3.23 -12.60 4.19
C LEU A 192 2.58 -11.39 3.50
N ALA A 193 1.24 -11.39 3.39
CA ALA A 193 0.49 -10.27 2.81
C ALA A 193 0.79 -8.96 3.56
N ARG A 194 0.71 -8.97 4.91
CA ARG A 194 1.00 -7.80 5.74
C ARG A 194 2.40 -7.23 5.47
N ARG A 195 3.42 -8.08 5.40
CA ARG A 195 4.80 -7.65 5.12
C ARG A 195 4.94 -7.06 3.72
N VAL A 196 4.33 -7.69 2.72
CA VAL A 196 4.36 -7.19 1.34
C VAL A 196 3.68 -5.83 1.24
N VAL A 197 2.47 -5.69 1.79
CA VAL A 197 1.73 -4.41 1.80
C VAL A 197 2.54 -3.35 2.53
N SER A 198 3.02 -3.63 3.74
CA SER A 198 3.81 -2.69 4.52
C SER A 198 5.07 -2.22 3.78
N SER A 199 5.80 -3.12 3.10
CA SER A 199 6.97 -2.72 2.31
C SER A 199 6.62 -1.85 1.09
N VAL A 200 5.45 -2.08 0.47
CA VAL A 200 4.99 -1.28 -0.68
C VAL A 200 4.46 0.09 -0.23
N VAL A 201 3.80 0.16 0.93
CA VAL A 201 3.38 1.43 1.54
C VAL A 201 4.60 2.30 1.80
N GLU A 202 5.62 1.76 2.47
CA GLU A 202 6.85 2.50 2.79
C GLU A 202 7.69 2.85 1.55
N GLY A 203 7.84 1.91 0.61
CA GLY A 203 8.76 2.06 -0.51
C GLY A 203 8.18 2.77 -1.75
N GLU A 204 6.86 2.81 -1.91
CA GLU A 204 6.22 3.35 -3.12
C GLU A 204 5.03 4.28 -2.81
N LEU A 205 4.03 3.83 -2.04
CA LEU A 205 2.81 4.61 -1.88
C LEU A 205 3.04 5.89 -1.09
N CYS A 206 3.70 5.82 0.07
CA CYS A 206 4.00 7.00 0.87
C CYS A 206 4.90 8.02 0.15
N PRO A 207 6.03 7.62 -0.47
CA PRO A 207 6.84 8.55 -1.26
C PRO A 207 6.07 9.24 -2.38
N ARG A 208 5.31 8.48 -3.18
CA ARG A 208 4.51 9.04 -4.29
C ARG A 208 3.42 9.96 -3.78
N PHE A 209 2.75 9.60 -2.69
CA PHE A 209 1.71 10.43 -2.13
C PHE A 209 2.26 11.76 -1.60
N ARG A 210 3.41 11.73 -0.91
CA ARG A 210 4.10 12.96 -0.50
C ARG A 210 4.46 13.81 -1.72
N GLU A 211 5.00 13.19 -2.77
CA GLU A 211 5.36 13.90 -4.00
C GLU A 211 4.15 14.52 -4.73
N LEU A 212 2.96 13.90 -4.67
CA LEU A 212 1.73 14.50 -5.20
C LEU A 212 1.30 15.75 -4.42
N LEU A 213 1.43 15.72 -3.10
CA LEU A 213 1.06 16.86 -2.26
C LEU A 213 2.10 17.98 -2.35
N GLU A 214 3.38 17.63 -2.50
CA GLU A 214 4.48 18.57 -2.71
C GLU A 214 4.40 19.27 -4.08
N SER A 215 3.65 18.74 -5.05
CA SER A 215 3.43 19.43 -6.34
C SER A 215 2.31 20.46 -6.30
N LEU A 216 1.55 20.55 -5.20
CA LEU A 216 0.49 21.55 -5.07
C LEU A 216 1.07 22.91 -4.65
N ASP A 217 0.53 23.98 -5.24
CA ASP A 217 0.83 25.34 -4.82
C ASP A 217 0.11 25.71 -3.51
N ALA A 218 0.62 26.71 -2.80
CA ALA A 218 0.06 27.14 -1.51
C ALA A 218 -1.42 27.56 -1.60
N GLU A 219 -1.81 28.27 -2.67
CA GLU A 219 -3.20 28.68 -2.91
C GLU A 219 -4.14 27.47 -3.07
N CYS A 220 -3.66 26.42 -3.73
CA CYS A 220 -4.40 25.17 -3.91
C CYS A 220 -4.61 24.45 -2.57
N VAL A 221 -3.56 24.34 -1.76
CA VAL A 221 -3.65 23.73 -0.42
C VAL A 221 -4.58 24.55 0.49
N GLU A 222 -4.53 25.88 0.44
CA GLU A 222 -5.41 26.76 1.22
C GLU A 222 -6.88 26.54 0.87
N LYS A 223 -7.20 26.44 -0.43
CA LYS A 223 -8.56 26.13 -0.91
C LYS A 223 -9.06 24.78 -0.41
N LEU A 224 -8.23 23.73 -0.52
CA LEU A 224 -8.59 22.37 -0.07
C LEU A 224 -8.81 22.32 1.46
N ILE A 225 -8.03 23.08 2.24
CA ILE A 225 -8.23 23.23 3.69
C ILE A 225 -9.53 23.99 3.98
N GLY A 226 -9.82 25.06 3.23
CA GLY A 226 -11.03 25.86 3.39
C GLY A 226 -12.33 25.07 3.16
N GLU A 227 -12.38 24.26 2.09
CA GLU A 227 -13.54 23.40 1.77
C GLU A 227 -13.82 22.37 2.88
N SER A 228 -12.78 21.86 3.53
CA SER A 228 -12.90 20.96 4.69
C SER A 228 -13.60 21.61 5.89
N GLN A 229 -13.29 22.89 6.16
CA GLN A 229 -13.86 23.62 7.29
C GLN A 229 -15.36 23.92 7.09
N ASP A 230 -15.77 24.26 5.87
CA ASP A 230 -17.18 24.49 5.53
C ASP A 230 -18.03 23.22 5.69
N THR A 231 -17.44 22.05 5.42
CA THR A 231 -18.12 20.76 5.60
C THR A 231 -18.31 20.42 7.09
N THR A 232 -17.39 20.84 7.95
CA THR A 232 -17.44 20.58 9.41
C THR A 232 -18.47 21.48 10.13
N GLN A 233 -18.81 22.65 9.58
CA GLN A 233 -19.85 23.54 10.15
C GLN A 233 -21.29 23.14 9.77
N GLN A 234 -21.47 22.12 8.91
CA GLN A 234 -22.78 21.64 8.47
C GLN A 234 -23.34 20.45 9.26
N GLU A 235 -22.75 20.06 10.39
CA GLU A 235 -23.42 19.14 11.32
C GLU A 235 -24.52 19.93 12.08
N PRO A 236 -25.82 19.67 11.86
CA PRO A 236 -26.84 20.46 12.52
C PRO A 236 -26.95 20.03 13.98
N GLU A 237 -26.54 20.94 14.87
CA GLU A 237 -27.16 21.07 16.18
C GLU A 237 -28.69 21.18 16.01
N GLY A 238 -29.42 20.11 16.34
CA GLY A 238 -30.84 20.19 16.64
C GLY A 238 -31.61 18.90 16.30
N SER A 239 -32.52 18.41 17.12
CA SER A 239 -33.04 18.89 18.40
C SER A 239 -33.78 17.75 19.10
N ARG A 240 -33.68 17.84 20.41
CA ARG A 240 -34.53 17.31 21.49
C ARG A 240 -35.97 16.96 21.15
#